data_AF-A0A503PID9-F1
#
_entry.id   AF-A0A503PID9-F1
#
_cell.length_a   1.000
_cell.length_b   1.000
_cell.length_c   1.000
_cell.angle_alpha   90.00
_cell.angle_beta   90.00
_cell.angle_gamma   90.00
#
_symmetry.space_group_name_H-M   'P 1'
#
loop_
_entity.id
_entity.type
_entity.pdbx_description
1 polymer ?
#
loop_
_entity_poly.entity_id
_entity_poly.type
_entity_poly.pdbx_seq_one_letter_code
_entity_poly.pdbx_strand_id
1 'polypeptide(L)'
;MDDDSFELYDLRVEAVIPEGKPIYCGAKEGDYFELRGEMLTLPPGQGFSVYSLSAVLPLLAAKQRPTHKNDWMTSDAEIACPDPNCASRLRIVRLGKRRFSHAQTTAVPLPKEGA
;
A
#
# COMPACT_ATOMS: atom_id res chain seq x y z
N MET A 1 29.71 8.83 -10.73
CA MET A 1 28.69 8.03 -10.03
C MET A 1 27.46 8.14 -10.89
N ASP A 2 27.04 7.02 -11.46
CA ASP A 2 25.80 6.96 -12.23
C ASP A 2 24.62 7.31 -11.33
N ASP A 3 23.55 7.88 -11.90
CA ASP A 3 22.32 8.18 -11.16
C ASP A 3 21.69 6.85 -10.73
N ASP A 4 21.86 6.49 -9.46
CA ASP A 4 21.34 5.25 -8.86
C ASP A 4 19.92 5.40 -8.32
N SER A 5 19.21 6.45 -8.76
CA SER A 5 17.89 6.76 -8.23
C SER A 5 16.76 5.97 -8.88
N PHE A 6 15.70 5.80 -8.10
CA PHE A 6 14.41 5.29 -8.57
C PHE A 6 13.26 5.98 -7.86
N GLU A 7 12.04 5.80 -8.36
CA GLU A 7 10.84 6.38 -7.76
C GLU A 7 9.85 5.29 -7.34
N LEU A 8 9.21 5.50 -6.18
CA LEU A 8 8.04 4.75 -5.75
C LEU A 8 6.91 5.73 -5.41
N TYR A 9 5.67 5.29 -5.54
CA TYR A 9 4.53 6.00 -4.99
C TYR A 9 4.47 5.81 -3.47
N ASP A 10 4.26 6.90 -2.74
CA ASP A 10 3.68 6.79 -1.40
C ASP A 10 2.23 6.32 -1.56
N LEU A 11 1.71 5.54 -0.61
CA LEU A 11 0.34 5.03 -0.64
C LEU A 11 -0.47 5.56 0.54
N ARG A 12 -1.77 5.72 0.33
CA ARG A 12 -2.77 5.75 1.41
C ARG A 12 -3.67 4.54 1.24
N VAL A 13 -3.97 3.86 2.33
CA VAL A 13 -4.99 2.80 2.37
C VAL A 13 -6.14 3.26 3.23
N GLU A 14 -7.31 3.35 2.63
CA GLU A 14 -8.52 3.89 3.25
C GLU A 14 -9.51 2.75 3.54
N ALA A 15 -10.12 2.77 4.72
CA ALA A 15 -11.25 1.90 5.01
C ALA A 15 -12.48 2.36 4.24
N VAL A 16 -13.07 1.45 3.47
CA VAL A 16 -14.34 1.65 2.78
C VAL A 16 -15.41 0.92 3.58
N ILE A 17 -16.38 1.68 4.08
CA ILE A 17 -17.47 1.19 4.92
C ILE A 17 -18.79 1.28 4.14
N PRO A 18 -19.32 0.16 3.63
CA PRO A 18 -20.61 0.19 2.95
C PRO A 18 -21.76 0.51 3.92
N GLU A 19 -22.64 1.41 3.50
CA GLU A 19 -23.82 1.80 4.28
C GLU A 19 -24.73 0.60 4.59
N GLY A 20 -25.23 0.53 5.81
CA GLY A 20 -26.20 -0.49 6.24
C GLY A 20 -25.68 -1.92 6.28
N LYS A 21 -24.37 -2.15 6.08
CA LYS A 21 -23.78 -3.49 6.12
C LYS A 21 -22.97 -3.74 7.40
N PRO A 22 -22.88 -4.99 7.87
CA PRO A 22 -22.16 -5.31 9.09
C PRO A 22 -20.64 -5.14 8.94
N ILE A 23 -20.02 -4.58 9.98
CA ILE A 23 -18.57 -4.39 10.09
C ILE A 23 -18.08 -5.03 11.40
N TYR A 24 -17.26 -6.06 11.29
CA TYR A 24 -16.75 -6.83 12.44
C TYR A 24 -15.26 -6.60 12.72
N CYS A 25 -14.53 -6.05 11.77
CA CYS A 25 -13.09 -5.78 11.91
C CYS A 25 -12.78 -4.50 12.71
N GLY A 26 -13.80 -3.76 13.15
CA GLY A 26 -13.65 -2.50 13.88
C GLY A 26 -13.30 -1.28 13.03
N ALA A 27 -13.20 -1.44 11.71
CA ALA A 27 -12.96 -0.34 10.79
C ALA A 27 -14.13 0.67 10.79
N LYS A 28 -13.79 1.95 10.69
CA LYS A 28 -14.74 3.07 10.68
C LYS A 28 -14.53 3.91 9.43
N GLU A 29 -15.57 4.66 9.06
CA GLU A 29 -15.45 5.61 7.98
C GLU A 29 -14.40 6.67 8.34
N GLY A 30 -13.50 6.95 7.39
CA GLY A 30 -12.38 7.86 7.60
C GLY A 30 -11.13 7.21 8.21
N ASP A 31 -11.16 5.94 8.62
CA ASP A 31 -9.93 5.25 9.04
C ASP A 31 -8.99 5.09 7.84
N TYR A 32 -7.71 5.41 8.02
CA TYR A 32 -6.69 5.18 7.00
C TYR A 32 -5.30 4.95 7.60
N PHE A 33 -4.40 4.39 6.80
CA PHE A 33 -2.97 4.48 7.08
C PHE A 33 -2.21 4.92 5.83
N GLU A 34 -1.02 5.46 6.02
CA GLU A 34 -0.14 5.85 4.91
C GLU A 34 1.12 5.00 4.92
N LEU A 35 1.53 4.57 3.73
CA LEU A 35 2.83 3.97 3.49
C LEU A 35 3.71 5.03 2.81
N ARG A 36 4.61 5.63 3.60
CA ARG A 36 5.53 6.69 3.16
C ARG A 36 6.91 6.07 2.97
N GLY A 37 7.29 5.83 1.72
CA GLY A 37 8.36 4.88 1.40
C GLY A 37 8.08 3.51 2.00
N GLU A 38 8.88 3.08 2.97
CA GLU A 38 8.72 1.76 3.61
C GLU A 38 8.01 1.83 4.97
N MET A 39 7.68 3.05 5.43
CA MET A 39 7.12 3.28 6.75
C MET A 39 5.59 3.36 6.69
N LEU A 40 4.95 2.39 7.34
CA LEU A 40 3.51 2.43 7.61
C LEU A 40 3.24 3.34 8.81
N THR A 41 2.33 4.29 8.64
CA THR A 41 1.97 5.30 9.65
C THR A 41 0.46 5.43 9.78
N LEU A 42 0.00 5.52 11.02
CA LEU A 42 -1.42 5.70 11.38
C LEU A 42 -1.61 7.11 11.95
N PRO A 43 -2.80 7.72 11.78
CA PRO A 43 -3.17 8.89 12.55
C PRO A 43 -3.10 8.64 14.06
N PRO A 44 -2.76 9.66 14.88
CA PRO A 44 -2.70 9.51 16.32
C PRO A 44 -4.00 8.95 16.92
N GLY A 45 -3.89 7.91 17.74
CA GLY A 45 -5.03 7.28 18.41
C GLY A 45 -5.87 6.35 17.51
N GLN A 46 -5.53 6.19 16.23
CA GLN A 46 -6.22 5.27 15.34
C GLN A 46 -5.62 3.85 15.45
N GLY A 47 -6.48 2.86 15.67
CA GLY A 47 -6.14 1.45 15.53
C GLY A 47 -6.44 0.97 14.10
N PHE A 48 -5.82 -0.14 13.72
CA PHE A 48 -6.19 -0.86 12.51
C PHE A 48 -6.19 -2.35 12.81
N SER A 49 -7.19 -3.09 12.31
CA SER A 49 -7.23 -4.54 12.50
C SER A 49 -6.01 -5.19 11.85
N VAL A 50 -5.27 -5.99 12.63
CA VAL A 50 -4.12 -6.75 12.12
C VAL A 50 -4.54 -7.74 11.03
N TYR A 51 -5.78 -8.24 11.09
CA TYR A 51 -6.33 -9.12 10.06
C TYR A 51 -6.60 -8.35 8.77
N SER A 52 -7.18 -7.14 8.87
CA SER A 52 -7.32 -6.25 7.71
C SER A 52 -5.96 -5.89 7.11
N LEU A 53 -4.95 -5.61 7.94
CA LEU A 53 -3.58 -5.39 7.47
C LEU A 53 -3.03 -6.61 6.73
N SER A 54 -3.20 -7.82 7.25
CA SER A 54 -2.71 -9.04 6.58
C SER A 54 -3.30 -9.26 5.18
N ALA A 55 -4.52 -8.77 4.92
CA ALA A 55 -5.13 -8.87 3.60
C ALA A 55 -4.51 -7.89 2.59
N VAL A 56 -4.15 -6.68 3.01
CA VAL A 56 -3.66 -5.63 2.10
C VAL A 56 -2.14 -5.57 1.98
N LEU A 57 -1.40 -5.89 3.05
CA LEU A 57 0.06 -5.81 3.10
C LEU A 57 0.78 -6.51 1.93
N PRO A 58 0.37 -7.72 1.48
CA PRO A 58 1.05 -8.41 0.37
C PRO A 58 1.03 -7.65 -0.95
N LEU A 59 0.11 -6.70 -1.12
CA LEU A 59 -0.10 -5.98 -2.37
C LEU A 59 0.61 -4.63 -2.42
N LEU A 60 1.02 -4.08 -1.26
CA LEU A 60 1.50 -2.71 -1.17
C LEU A 60 2.77 -2.46 -1.98
N ALA A 61 3.76 -3.35 -1.90
CA ALA A 61 5.01 -3.18 -2.65
C ALA A 61 4.78 -3.13 -4.16
N ALA A 62 3.90 -3.98 -4.70
CA ALA A 62 3.53 -3.93 -6.11
C ALA A 62 2.79 -2.62 -6.45
N LYS A 63 1.89 -2.18 -5.57
CA LYS A 63 1.13 -0.93 -5.75
C LYS A 63 1.97 0.33 -5.69
N GLN A 64 3.10 0.32 -4.99
CA GLN A 64 4.08 1.42 -4.99
C GLN A 64 4.82 1.58 -6.33
N ARG A 65 4.92 0.52 -7.13
CA ARG A 65 5.67 0.53 -8.38
C ARG A 65 4.80 0.99 -9.55
N PRO A 66 5.39 1.55 -10.61
CA PRO A 66 4.75 1.59 -11.91
C PRO A 66 4.36 0.18 -12.33
N THR A 67 3.10 0.00 -12.71
CA THR A 67 2.54 -1.29 -13.15
C THR A 67 2.03 -1.16 -14.58
N HIS A 68 1.95 -2.27 -15.30
CA HIS A 68 1.50 -2.26 -16.69
C HIS A 68 0.01 -1.90 -16.78
N LYS A 69 -0.37 -1.03 -17.71
CA LYS A 69 -1.76 -0.50 -17.80
C LYS A 69 -2.85 -1.55 -18.01
N ASN A 70 -2.50 -2.71 -18.58
CA ASN A 70 -3.43 -3.83 -18.82
C ASN A 70 -3.39 -4.90 -17.72
N ASP A 71 -2.59 -4.72 -16.68
CA ASP A 71 -2.56 -5.61 -15.52
C ASP A 71 -3.63 -5.17 -14.52
N TRP A 72 -4.38 -6.13 -13.97
CA TRP A 72 -5.37 -5.88 -12.90
C TRP A 72 -4.72 -5.22 -11.68
N MET A 73 -3.42 -5.47 -11.45
CA MET A 73 -2.65 -4.80 -10.40
C MET A 73 -2.62 -3.27 -10.58
N THR A 74 -2.88 -2.75 -11.78
CA THR A 74 -3.00 -1.30 -12.02
C THR A 74 -4.39 -0.77 -11.71
N SER A 75 -5.45 -1.47 -12.14
CA SER A 75 -6.84 -1.01 -12.04
C SER A 75 -7.49 -1.27 -10.68
N ASP A 76 -7.25 -2.44 -10.10
CA ASP A 76 -8.06 -2.94 -8.99
C ASP A 76 -7.49 -2.46 -7.67
N ALA A 77 -8.14 -1.49 -7.02
CA ALA A 77 -7.62 -0.82 -5.84
C ALA A 77 -8.24 -1.31 -4.51
N GLU A 78 -9.28 -2.14 -4.55
CA GLU A 78 -10.05 -2.52 -3.38
C GLU A 78 -9.84 -3.96 -2.93
N ILE A 79 -9.48 -4.12 -1.67
CA ILE A 79 -9.20 -5.41 -1.04
C ILE A 79 -10.28 -5.69 -0.02
N ALA A 80 -10.90 -6.86 -0.08
CA ALA A 80 -11.94 -7.24 0.86
C ALA A 80 -11.37 -7.50 2.27
N CYS A 81 -12.18 -7.27 3.30
CA CYS A 81 -11.89 -7.80 4.64
C CYS A 81 -11.72 -9.33 4.56
N PRO A 82 -10.77 -9.92 5.31
CA PRO A 82 -10.58 -11.37 5.30
C PRO A 82 -11.74 -12.13 5.96
N ASP A 83 -12.54 -11.49 6.81
CA ASP A 83 -13.79 -12.06 7.31
C ASP A 83 -14.88 -11.94 6.23
N PRO A 84 -15.40 -13.05 5.69
CA PRO A 84 -16.40 -13.04 4.63
C PRO A 84 -17.74 -12.38 5.05
N ASN A 85 -18.00 -12.27 6.36
CA ASN A 85 -19.22 -11.63 6.88
C ASN A 85 -19.01 -10.14 7.17
N CYS A 86 -17.77 -9.65 7.12
CA CYS A 86 -17.47 -8.23 7.28
C CYS A 86 -17.50 -7.55 5.91
N ALA A 87 -18.38 -6.57 5.73
CA ALA A 87 -18.56 -5.90 4.45
C ALA A 87 -17.48 -4.84 4.14
N SER A 88 -16.60 -4.52 5.09
CA SER A 88 -15.55 -3.51 4.89
C SER A 88 -14.60 -3.89 3.76
N ARG A 89 -14.05 -2.87 3.10
CA ARG A 89 -12.95 -3.01 2.13
C ARG A 89 -11.83 -2.04 2.46
N LEU A 90 -10.70 -2.23 1.82
CA LEU A 90 -9.52 -1.38 1.91
C LEU A 90 -9.20 -0.87 0.51
N ARG A 91 -9.25 0.45 0.31
CA ARG A 91 -8.91 1.06 -0.98
C ARG A 91 -7.49 1.60 -0.93
N ILE A 92 -6.65 1.16 -1.87
CA ILE A 92 -5.28 1.64 -2.04
C ILE A 92 -5.27 2.83 -3.00
N VAL A 93 -4.74 3.95 -2.54
CA VAL A 93 -4.61 5.20 -3.31
C VAL A 93 -3.13 5.51 -3.47
N ARG A 94 -2.68 5.67 -4.72
CA ARG A 94 -1.33 6.20 -5.01
C ARG A 94 -1.33 7.70 -4.74
N LEU A 95 -0.37 8.16 -3.95
CA LEU A 95 -0.12 9.57 -3.67
C LEU A 95 0.97 10.10 -4.62
N GLY A 96 1.78 11.04 -4.14
CA GLY A 96 2.95 11.52 -4.88
C GLY A 96 4.05 10.47 -4.99
N LYS A 97 4.92 10.65 -5.99
CA LYS A 97 6.16 9.89 -6.11
C LYS A 97 7.21 10.41 -5.13
N ARG A 98 8.00 9.49 -4.62
CA ARG A 98 9.16 9.73 -3.76
C ARG A 98 10.40 9.15 -4.47
N ARG A 99 11.46 9.95 -4.53
CA ARG A 99 12.76 9.55 -5.07
C ARG A 99 13.58 8.84 -3.99
N PHE A 100 14.24 7.76 -4.38
CA PHE A 100 15.14 6.95 -3.57
C PHE A 100 16.51 6.87 -4.27
N SER A 101 17.53 6.46 -3.52
CA SER A 101 18.83 6.02 -4.04
C SER A 101 19.00 4.53 -3.75
N HIS A 102 19.44 3.75 -4.74
CA HIS A 102 19.70 2.32 -4.59
C HIS A 102 20.62 2.04 -3.41
N ALA A 103 21.76 2.73 -3.32
CA ALA A 103 22.74 2.55 -2.26
C ALA A 103 22.22 2.88 -0.86
N GLN A 104 21.16 3.67 -0.74
CA GLN A 104 20.50 3.96 0.54
C GLN A 104 19.47 2.90 0.97
N THR A 105 19.07 2.02 0.06
CA THR A 105 17.99 1.03 0.29
C THR A 105 18.50 -0.41 0.35
N THR A 106 19.73 -0.66 -0.11
CA THR A 106 20.33 -1.99 -0.06
C THR A 106 21.86 -1.93 -0.06
N ALA A 107 22.48 -2.92 0.59
CA ALA A 107 23.93 -3.13 0.54
C ALA A 107 24.38 -3.88 -0.73
N VAL A 108 23.45 -4.45 -1.48
CA VAL A 108 23.76 -5.17 -2.73
C VAL A 108 24.08 -4.14 -3.82
N PRO A 109 25.26 -4.16 -4.45
CA PRO A 109 25.59 -3.20 -5.49
C PRO A 109 24.75 -3.42 -6.76
N LEU A 110 24.56 -2.37 -7.55
CA LEU A 110 24.00 -2.52 -8.89
C LEU A 110 24.88 -3.44 -9.73
N PRO A 111 24.28 -4.30 -10.59
CA PRO A 111 25.05 -5.06 -11.57
C PRO A 111 25.89 -4.12 -12.43
N LYS A 112 27.11 -4.55 -12.78
CA LYS A 112 27.89 -3.84 -13.80
C LYS A 112 27.17 -4.03 -15.13
N GLU A 113 26.98 -2.95 -15.90
CA GLU A 113 26.33 -3.03 -17.21
C GLU A 113 26.98 -4.14 -18.07
N GLY A 114 26.17 -5.09 -18.54
CA GLY A 114 26.61 -6.19 -19.42
C GLY A 114 26.99 -7.52 -18.76
N ALA A 115 26.69 -7.72 -17.47
CA ALA A 115 26.83 -9.02 -16.78
C ALA A 115 25.53 -9.84 -16.77
#